data_AF-A0A3M2V3H8-F1
#
_entry.id   AF-A0A3M2V3H8-F1
#
_cell.length_a   1.000
_cell.length_b   1.000
_cell.length_c   1.000
_cell.angle_alpha   90.00
_cell.angle_beta   90.00
_cell.angle_gamma   90.00
#
_symmetry.space_group_name_H-M   'P 1'
#
loop_
_entity.id
_entity.type
_entity.pdbx_description
1 polymer ?
#
loop_
_entity_poly.entity_id
_entity_poly.type
_entity_poly.pdbx_seq_one_letter_code
_entity_poly.pdbx_strand_id
1 'polypeptide(L)'
;WVIWATAPGFADTPEKFALTSDLLRVTFPYILLISLSSMAGAILNTWNRFSVPAFVPTLLNVSMIFFALFLTPYFAPPVMALGWTVLVGGLLQLLYQLPHLKKIGMLVL
;
A
#
# COMPACT_ATOMS: atom_id res chain seq x y z
N TRP A 1 -10.95 10.35 15.83
CA TRP A 1 -10.47 11.74 15.70
C TRP A 1 -10.03 12.07 14.27
N VAL A 2 -9.21 11.25 13.60
CA VAL A 2 -8.81 11.48 12.19
C VAL A 2 -10.01 11.64 11.25
N ILE A 3 -11.02 10.78 11.33
CA ILE A 3 -12.20 10.83 10.44
C ILE A 3 -13.02 12.11 10.63
N TRP A 4 -13.10 12.64 11.86
CA TRP A 4 -13.75 13.92 12.13
C TRP A 4 -13.02 15.10 11.46
N ALA A 5 -11.70 15.02 11.32
CA ALA A 5 -10.89 16.06 10.67
C ALA A 5 -10.86 15.91 9.13
N THR A 6 -10.84 14.67 8.62
CA THR A 6 -10.72 14.42 7.17
C THR A 6 -12.06 14.37 6.46
N ALA A 7 -13.15 13.97 7.14
CA ALA A 7 -14.46 13.81 6.52
C ALA A 7 -15.62 13.93 7.54
N PRO A 8 -15.92 15.14 8.05
CA PRO A 8 -16.95 15.35 9.08
C PRO A 8 -18.37 14.95 8.65
N GLY A 9 -18.67 14.94 7.34
CA GLY A 9 -19.97 14.49 6.82
C GLY A 9 -20.24 12.98 6.95
N PHE A 10 -19.25 12.16 7.33
CA PHE A 10 -19.49 10.75 7.69
C PHE A 10 -19.88 10.57 9.16
N ALA A 11 -19.78 11.61 10.00
CA ALA A 11 -20.22 11.54 11.40
C ALA A 11 -21.76 11.42 11.52
N ASP A 12 -22.51 11.87 10.50
CA ASP A 12 -23.98 11.79 10.45
C ASP A 12 -24.49 10.38 10.09
N THR A 13 -23.63 9.46 9.63
CA THR A 13 -24.00 8.06 9.33
C THR A 13 -23.11 7.07 10.10
N PRO A 14 -23.58 6.52 11.24
CA PRO A 14 -22.78 5.66 12.12
C PRO A 14 -22.12 4.47 11.41
N GLU A 15 -22.82 3.84 10.45
CA GLU A 15 -22.30 2.71 9.68
C GLU A 15 -21.12 3.09 8.77
N LYS A 16 -21.16 4.27 8.14
CA LYS A 16 -20.06 4.72 7.28
C LYS A 16 -18.85 5.17 8.09
N PHE A 17 -19.08 5.74 9.28
CA PHE A 17 -18.01 6.10 10.20
C PHE A 17 -17.24 4.86 10.69
N ALA A 18 -17.97 3.80 11.08
CA ALA A 18 -17.38 2.53 11.50
C ALA A 18 -16.55 1.90 10.37
N LEU A 19 -17.12 1.81 9.16
CA LEU A 19 -16.44 1.25 8.00
C LEU A 19 -15.18 2.03 7.61
N THR A 20 -15.25 3.36 7.63
CA THR A 20 -14.08 4.21 7.32
C THR A 20 -12.99 4.06 8.37
N SER A 21 -13.36 3.90 9.64
CA SER A 21 -12.40 3.63 10.72
C SER A 21 -11.69 2.30 10.55
N ASP A 22 -12.40 1.25 10.18
CA ASP A 22 -11.79 -0.05 9.98
C ASP A 22 -10.90 -0.08 8.73
N LEU A 23 -11.32 0.56 7.64
CA LEU A 23 -10.45 0.76 6.47
C LEU A 23 -9.19 1.53 6.83
N LEU A 24 -9.31 2.61 7.61
CA LEU A 24 -8.15 3.39 8.01
C LEU A 24 -7.18 2.57 8.85
N ARG A 25 -7.69 1.73 9.78
CA ARG A 25 -6.86 0.81 10.57
C ARG A 25 -6.11 -0.19 9.71
N VAL A 26 -6.75 -0.75 8.68
CA VAL A 26 -6.13 -1.71 7.76
C VAL A 26 -5.11 -1.03 6.84
N THR A 27 -5.39 0.20 6.40
CA THR A 27 -4.50 0.96 5.49
C THR A 27 -3.39 1.70 6.21
N PHE A 28 -3.47 1.89 7.53
CA PHE A 28 -2.44 2.60 8.30
C PHE A 28 -1.02 2.00 8.15
N PRO A 29 -0.83 0.67 8.29
CA PRO A 29 0.50 0.08 8.14
C PRO A 29 1.07 0.21 6.73
N TYR A 30 0.22 0.41 5.71
CA TYR A 30 0.69 0.65 4.34
C TYR A 30 1.52 1.93 4.22
N ILE A 31 1.27 2.97 5.04
CA ILE A 31 2.05 4.21 5.05
C ILE A 31 3.54 3.93 5.35
N LEU A 32 3.80 3.01 6.28
CA LEU A 32 5.18 2.62 6.62
C LEU A 32 5.83 1.85 5.46
N LEU A 33 5.09 0.93 4.84
CA LEU A 33 5.57 0.15 3.69
C LEU A 33 5.89 1.04 2.49
N ILE A 34 4.98 1.95 2.11
CA ILE A 34 5.20 2.86 0.98
C ILE A 34 6.33 3.85 1.25
N SER A 35 6.51 4.29 2.50
CA SER A 35 7.62 5.17 2.87
C SER A 35 8.98 4.46 2.73
N LEU A 36 9.09 3.23 3.24
CA LEU A 36 10.30 2.42 3.09
C LEU A 36 10.58 2.08 1.61
N SER A 37 9.54 1.74 0.86
CA SER A 37 9.65 1.46 -0.58
C SER A 37 10.07 2.70 -1.37
N SER A 38 9.51 3.86 -1.05
CA SER A 38 9.91 5.15 -1.65
C SER A 38 11.37 5.49 -1.34
N MET A 39 11.81 5.29 -0.09
CA MET A 39 13.21 5.48 0.30
C MET A 39 14.16 4.53 -0.43
N ALA A 40 13.82 3.24 -0.51
CA ALA A 40 14.54 2.25 -1.30
C ALA A 40 14.61 2.63 -2.79
N GLY A 41 13.52 3.18 -3.33
CA GLY A 41 13.45 3.65 -4.70
C GLY A 41 14.33 4.88 -4.95
N ALA A 42 14.33 5.84 -4.02
CA ALA A 42 15.19 7.02 -4.08
C ALA A 42 16.68 6.63 -4.06
N ILE A 43 17.05 5.68 -3.21
CA ILE A 43 18.39 5.08 -3.18
C ILE A 43 18.75 4.44 -4.53
N LEU A 44 17.87 3.62 -5.11
CA LEU A 44 18.15 2.98 -6.40
C LEU A 44 18.29 4.03 -7.53
N ASN A 45 17.50 5.10 -7.48
CA ASN A 45 17.60 6.22 -8.40
C ASN A 45 18.96 6.94 -8.31
N THR A 46 19.53 7.14 -7.12
CA THR A 46 20.86 7.77 -6.99
C THR A 46 21.98 6.90 -7.56
N TRP A 47 21.79 5.57 -7.60
CA TRP A 47 22.70 4.61 -8.23
C TRP A 47 22.40 4.38 -9.74
N ASN A 48 21.69 5.30 -10.40
CA ASN A 48 21.28 5.21 -11.81
C ASN A 48 20.43 3.97 -12.17
N ARG A 49 19.79 3.33 -11.18
CA ARG A 49 18.86 2.20 -11.39
C ARG A 49 17.42 2.71 -11.40
N PHE A 50 17.04 3.47 -12.43
CA PHE A 50 15.69 4.06 -12.55
C PHE A 50 14.60 3.05 -12.94
N SER A 51 14.95 2.00 -13.68
CA SER A 51 13.96 1.02 -14.19
C SER A 51 13.30 0.20 -13.09
N VAL A 52 14.03 -0.10 -12.01
CA VAL A 52 13.52 -0.89 -10.88
C VAL A 52 12.43 -0.14 -10.11
N PRO A 53 12.68 1.07 -9.56
CA PRO A 53 11.66 1.87 -8.89
C PRO A 53 10.51 2.30 -9.82
N ALA A 54 10.76 2.46 -11.12
CA ALA A 54 9.68 2.75 -12.08
C ALA A 54 8.66 1.61 -12.21
N PHE A 55 9.06 0.36 -11.96
CA PHE A 55 8.17 -0.81 -12.05
C PHE A 55 7.36 -1.08 -10.77
N VAL A 56 7.83 -0.56 -9.63
CA VAL A 56 7.20 -0.71 -8.30
C VAL A 56 5.71 -0.33 -8.27
N PRO A 57 5.25 0.82 -8.81
CA PRO A 57 3.82 1.15 -8.80
C PRO A 57 2.96 0.16 -9.60
N THR A 58 3.51 -0.52 -10.61
CA THR A 58 2.80 -1.55 -11.38
C THR A 58 2.42 -2.74 -10.51
N LEU A 59 3.24 -3.12 -9.52
CA LEU A 59 2.93 -4.22 -8.59
C LEU A 59 1.67 -3.93 -7.76
N LEU A 60 1.48 -2.67 -7.33
CA LEU A 60 0.27 -2.26 -6.63
C LEU A 60 -0.95 -2.31 -7.54
N ASN A 61 -0.83 -1.84 -8.78
CA ASN A 61 -1.92 -1.91 -9.77
C ASN A 61 -2.33 -3.37 -10.08
N VAL A 62 -1.36 -4.26 -10.26
CA VAL A 62 -1.63 -5.70 -10.46
C VAL A 62 -2.31 -6.30 -9.24
N SER A 63 -1.86 -5.94 -8.03
CA SER A 63 -2.50 -6.38 -6.79
C SER A 63 -3.94 -5.89 -6.71
N MET A 64 -4.20 -4.63 -7.10
CA MET A 64 -5.57 -4.07 -7.17
C MET A 64 -6.45 -4.83 -8.13
N ILE A 65 -5.98 -5.13 -9.34
CA ILE A 65 -6.76 -5.91 -10.31
C ILE A 65 -7.03 -7.31 -9.76
N PHE A 66 -6.04 -7.97 -9.18
CA PHE A 66 -6.18 -9.32 -8.61
C PHE A 66 -7.20 -9.35 -7.46
N PHE A 67 -7.07 -8.45 -6.48
CA PHE A 67 -8.01 -8.39 -5.37
C PHE A 67 -9.42 -7.96 -5.81
N ALA A 68 -9.52 -7.04 -6.76
CA ALA A 68 -10.79 -6.58 -7.31
C ALA A 68 -11.54 -7.69 -8.06
N LEU A 69 -10.83 -8.61 -8.73
CA LEU A 69 -11.44 -9.71 -9.47
C LEU A 69 -11.72 -10.94 -8.59
N PHE A 70 -10.81 -11.28 -7.68
CA PHE A 70 -10.88 -12.54 -6.94
C PHE A 70 -11.37 -12.41 -5.50
N LEU A 71 -11.06 -11.31 -4.80
CA LEU A 71 -11.33 -11.18 -3.36
C LEU A 71 -12.56 -10.32 -3.05
N THR A 72 -13.01 -9.46 -3.97
CA THR A 72 -14.27 -8.71 -3.82
C THR A 72 -15.50 -9.56 -3.45
N PRO A 73 -15.73 -10.77 -3.99
CA PRO A 73 -16.89 -11.57 -3.59
C PRO A 73 -16.76 -12.19 -2.19
N TYR A 74 -15.56 -12.24 -1.60
CA TYR A 74 -15.33 -12.84 -0.28
C TYR A 74 -15.42 -11.82 0.87
N PHE A 75 -15.50 -10.52 0.57
CA PHE A 75 -15.58 -9.47 1.58
C PHE A 75 -16.91 -8.71 1.49
N ALA A 76 -17.67 -8.70 2.58
CA ALA A 76 -18.82 -7.83 2.78
C ALA A 76 -18.49 -6.82 3.90
N PRO A 77 -18.23 -5.53 3.61
CA PRO A 77 -18.34 -4.84 2.32
C PRO A 77 -17.10 -4.98 1.41
N PRO A 78 -17.27 -4.90 0.07
CA PRO A 78 -16.19 -5.16 -0.91
C PRO A 78 -14.99 -4.22 -0.78
N VAL A 79 -15.21 -3.01 -0.27
CA VAL A 79 -14.15 -2.01 -0.07
C VAL A 79 -13.07 -2.49 0.89
N MET A 80 -13.38 -3.41 1.81
CA MET A 80 -12.40 -3.98 2.72
C MET A 80 -11.36 -4.82 1.98
N ALA A 81 -11.73 -5.50 0.89
CA ALA A 81 -10.77 -6.20 0.02
C ALA A 81 -9.74 -5.23 -0.59
N LEU A 82 -10.19 -4.03 -0.99
CA LEU A 82 -9.28 -2.99 -1.50
C LEU A 82 -8.35 -2.45 -0.41
N GLY A 83 -8.83 -2.34 0.84
CA GLY A 83 -7.98 -1.98 1.98
C GLY A 83 -6.85 -2.99 2.23
N TRP A 84 -7.10 -4.29 2.06
CA TRP A 84 -6.06 -5.32 2.14
C TRP A 84 -5.09 -5.30 0.95
N THR A 85 -5.58 -4.88 -0.21
CA THR A 85 -4.76 -4.77 -1.42
C THR A 85 -3.60 -3.83 -1.23
N VAL A 86 -3.81 -2.66 -0.60
CA VAL A 86 -2.73 -1.68 -0.42
C VAL A 86 -1.62 -2.24 0.47
N LEU A 87 -1.96 -2.99 1.53
CA LEU A 87 -0.96 -3.70 2.33
C LEU A 87 -0.14 -4.70 1.52
N VAL A 88 -0.81 -5.58 0.76
CA VAL A 88 -0.14 -6.59 -0.08
C VAL A 88 0.70 -5.94 -1.16
N GLY A 89 0.17 -4.92 -1.82
CA GLY A 89 0.88 -4.14 -2.83
C GLY A 89 2.11 -3.46 -2.25
N GLY A 90 2.00 -2.78 -1.10
CA GLY A 90 3.14 -2.16 -0.42
C GLY A 90 4.21 -3.17 0.00
N LEU A 91 3.81 -4.37 0.43
CA LEU A 91 4.74 -5.44 0.78
C LEU A 91 5.49 -5.94 -0.47
N LEU A 92 4.77 -6.19 -1.57
CA LEU A 92 5.36 -6.60 -2.85
C LEU A 92 6.32 -5.55 -3.41
N GLN A 93 5.95 -4.27 -3.30
CA GLN A 93 6.79 -3.14 -3.68
C GLN A 93 8.13 -3.15 -2.94
N LEU A 94 8.09 -3.29 -1.60
CA LEU A 94 9.29 -3.35 -0.78
C LEU A 94 10.13 -4.60 -1.09
N LEU A 95 9.49 -5.77 -1.17
CA LEU A 95 10.16 -7.05 -1.46
C LEU A 95 10.83 -7.07 -2.83
N TYR A 96 10.27 -6.40 -3.83
CA TYR A 96 10.87 -6.31 -5.16
C TYR A 96 12.14 -5.43 -5.18
N GLN A 97 12.17 -4.38 -4.36
CA GLN A 97 13.31 -3.46 -4.27
C GLN A 97 14.44 -3.99 -3.39
N LEU A 98 14.15 -4.76 -2.33
CA LEU A 98 15.13 -5.36 -1.42
C LEU A 98 16.29 -6.11 -2.12
N PRO A 99 16.08 -7.05 -3.06
CA PRO A 99 17.18 -7.74 -3.73
C PRO A 99 18.02 -6.81 -4.61
N HIS A 100 17.41 -5.76 -5.16
CA HIS A 100 18.13 -4.74 -5.93
C HIS A 100 18.98 -3.85 -5.01
N LEU A 101 18.50 -3.53 -3.80
CA LEU A 101 19.29 -2.88 -2.77
C LEU A 101 20.47 -3.75 -2.30
N LYS A 102 20.26 -5.06 -2.15
CA LYS A 102 21.33 -6.00 -1.78
C LYS A 102 22.43 -6.04 -2.84
N LYS A 103 22.07 -6.02 -4.13
CA LYS A 103 23.03 -6.00 -5.24
C LYS A 103 23.92 -4.75 -5.27
N ILE A 104 23.45 -3.61 -4.79
CA ILE A 104 24.24 -2.37 -4.70
C ILE A 104 25.05 -2.25 -3.39
N GLY A 105 25.07 -3.29 -2.55
CA GLY A 105 25.87 -3.32 -1.31
C GLY A 105 25.36 -2.42 -0.18
N MET A 106 24.17 -1.82 -0.32
CA MET A 106 23.58 -0.93 0.70
C MET A 106 22.64 -1.65 1.67
N LEU A 107 22.53 -2.96 1.56
CA LEU A 107 21.81 -3.82 2.50
C LEU A 107 22.85 -4.63 3.27
N VAL A 108 23.15 -4.17 4.48
CA VAL A 108 24.03 -4.90 5.42
C VAL A 108 23.23 -6.07 5.98
N LEU A 109 23.21 -7.20 5.25
CA LEU A 109 22.58 -8.45 5.69
C LEU A 109 23.39 -9.65 5.25
#